data_AF-A0A371Q8T2-F1
#
_entry.id   AF-A0A371Q8T2-F1
#
_cell.length_a   1.000
_cell.length_b   1.000
_cell.length_c   1.000
_cell.angle_alpha   90.00
_cell.angle_beta   90.00
_cell.angle_gamma   90.00
#
_symmetry.space_group_name_H-M   'P 1'
#
loop_
_entity.id
_entity.type
_entity.pdbx_description
1 polymer ?
#
loop_
_entity_poly.entity_id
_entity_poly.type
_entity_poly.pdbx_seq_one_letter_code
_entity_poly.pdbx_strand_id
1 'polypeptide(L)'
;MIRKGLKSPYEAASKLRSALEKHGLEVPDLTVQQGKVDLGTITVQTGDALALLLGADPQSLATDLEDWDAGWRLADRLGAAVKKATGGDLPDIKFHSYCARGCGSAALELGSLPAATARRLAATLRKAKARQPQRETTAAERHTA
;
A
#
# COMPACT_ATOMS: atom_id res chain seq x y z
N MET A 1 35.48 14.53 -0.45
CA MET A 1 34.48 14.12 -1.46
C MET A 1 33.21 13.65 -0.75
N ILE A 2 32.18 14.51 -0.67
CA ILE A 2 30.91 14.18 -0.01
C ILE A 2 29.93 13.71 -1.10
N ARG A 3 29.46 12.47 -0.99
CA ARG A 3 28.57 11.83 -1.98
C ARG A 3 27.28 12.64 -2.15
N LYS A 4 27.17 13.39 -3.26
CA LYS A 4 25.97 14.14 -3.71
C LYS A 4 24.77 13.24 -4.12
N GLY A 5 24.69 12.00 -3.61
CA GLY A 5 23.78 10.96 -4.13
C GLY A 5 23.02 10.13 -3.10
N LEU A 6 23.37 10.17 -1.80
CA LEU A 6 22.59 9.48 -0.77
C LEU A 6 21.52 10.42 -0.21
N LYS A 7 20.36 10.49 -0.89
CA LYS A 7 19.17 11.08 -0.26
C LYS A 7 18.81 10.26 0.98
N SER A 8 18.69 10.92 2.11
CA SER A 8 18.55 10.29 3.44
C SER A 8 17.33 9.35 3.47
N PRO A 9 17.43 8.16 4.10
CA PRO A 9 16.27 7.30 4.36
C PRO A 9 15.13 8.04 5.08
N TYR A 10 15.44 9.02 5.94
CA TYR A 10 14.45 9.87 6.60
C TYR A 10 13.69 10.78 5.63
N GLU A 11 14.38 11.31 4.60
CA GLU A 11 13.74 12.10 3.55
C GLU A 11 12.81 11.22 2.70
N ALA A 12 13.24 9.98 2.41
CA ALA A 12 12.42 9.00 1.71
C ALA A 12 11.15 8.64 2.51
N ALA A 13 11.33 8.36 3.81
CA ALA A 13 10.25 8.08 4.74
C ALA A 13 9.24 9.24 4.84
N SER A 14 9.73 10.46 5.05
CA SER A 14 8.88 11.66 5.12
C SER A 14 8.09 11.88 3.82
N LYS A 15 8.73 11.76 2.66
CA LYS A 15 8.04 11.91 1.37
C LYS A 15 7.01 10.83 1.11
N LEU A 16 7.28 9.61 1.57
CA LEU A 16 6.34 8.51 1.45
C LEU A 16 5.14 8.72 2.36
N ARG A 17 5.35 9.08 3.63
CA ARG A 17 4.28 9.40 4.58
C ARG A 17 3.37 10.50 4.01
N SER A 18 3.93 11.63 3.58
CA SER A 18 3.13 12.71 3.00
C SER A 18 2.42 12.33 1.69
N ALA A 19 2.89 11.33 0.95
CA ALA A 19 2.20 10.84 -0.24
C ALA A 19 1.01 9.94 0.13
N LEU A 20 1.16 9.10 1.16
CA LEU A 20 0.12 8.23 1.69
C LEU A 20 -1.00 9.03 2.36
N GLU A 21 -0.64 10.00 3.20
CA GLU A 21 -1.58 10.91 3.89
C GLU A 21 -2.47 11.68 2.89
N LYS A 22 -1.92 12.09 1.74
CA LYS A 22 -2.69 12.77 0.67
C LYS A 22 -3.80 11.91 0.06
N HIS A 23 -3.67 10.59 0.16
CA HIS A 23 -4.68 9.64 -0.28
C HIS A 23 -5.54 9.10 0.87
N GLY A 24 -5.43 9.70 2.07
CA GLY A 24 -6.15 9.26 3.26
C GLY A 24 -5.65 7.93 3.83
N LEU A 25 -4.44 7.50 3.46
CA LEU A 25 -3.84 6.27 3.96
C LEU A 25 -3.01 6.56 5.21
N GLU A 26 -3.47 6.03 6.34
CA GLU A 26 -2.78 6.14 7.61
C GLU A 26 -1.70 5.06 7.75
N VAL A 27 -0.46 5.50 8.01
CA VAL A 27 0.71 4.65 8.24
C VAL A 27 1.45 5.11 9.50
N PRO A 28 0.87 4.87 10.69
CA PRO A 28 1.36 5.44 11.94
C PRO A 28 2.79 4.98 12.28
N ASP A 29 3.18 3.79 11.86
CA ASP A 29 4.47 3.17 12.19
C ASP A 29 5.58 3.39 11.18
N LEU A 30 5.33 4.20 10.15
CA LEU A 30 6.32 4.43 9.12
C LEU A 30 7.56 5.08 9.76
N THR A 31 8.67 4.36 9.78
CA THR A 31 9.91 4.79 10.45
C THR A 31 11.14 4.42 9.63
N VAL A 32 12.33 4.80 10.11
CA VAL A 32 13.60 4.38 9.53
C VAL A 32 14.28 3.43 10.51
N GLN A 33 14.50 2.19 10.09
CA GLN A 33 15.25 1.19 10.85
C GLN A 33 16.45 0.72 10.01
N GLN A 34 17.65 0.76 10.60
CA GLN A 34 18.89 0.29 9.95
C GLN A 34 19.12 0.87 8.54
N GLY A 35 18.72 2.13 8.31
CA GLY A 35 18.85 2.80 7.01
C GLY A 35 17.83 2.37 5.93
N LYS A 36 16.85 1.55 6.29
CA LYS A 36 15.68 1.19 5.48
C LYS A 36 14.46 1.93 5.99
N VAL A 37 13.47 2.12 5.13
CA VAL A 37 12.16 2.70 5.47
C VAL A 37 11.25 1.54 5.83
N ASP A 38 10.95 1.41 7.12
CA ASP A 38 9.97 0.45 7.62
C ASP A 38 8.57 1.05 7.47
N LEU A 39 7.67 0.31 6.83
CA LEU A 39 6.28 0.74 6.64
C LEU A 39 5.39 0.36 7.83
N GLY A 40 5.87 -0.53 8.69
CA GLY A 40 5.17 -1.05 9.85
C GLY A 40 3.90 -1.82 9.48
N THR A 41 2.93 -1.77 10.39
CA THR A 41 1.67 -2.49 10.24
C THR A 41 0.55 -1.53 9.82
N ILE A 42 -0.25 -1.96 8.86
CA ILE A 42 -1.42 -1.24 8.36
C ILE A 42 -2.66 -2.13 8.43
N THR A 43 -3.85 -1.52 8.37
CA THR A 43 -5.09 -2.30 8.27
C THR A 43 -5.21 -2.93 6.88
N VAL A 44 -6.03 -3.99 6.77
CA VAL A 44 -6.36 -4.62 5.49
C VAL A 44 -6.94 -3.61 4.49
N GLN A 45 -7.81 -2.72 4.96
CA GLN A 45 -8.43 -1.67 4.14
C GLN A 45 -7.38 -0.71 3.57
N THR A 46 -6.41 -0.28 4.39
CA THR A 46 -5.30 0.55 3.93
C THR A 46 -4.43 -0.21 2.92
N GLY A 47 -4.22 -1.51 3.11
CA GLY A 47 -3.45 -2.36 2.19
C GLY A 47 -4.11 -2.52 0.82
N ASP A 48 -5.43 -2.73 0.81
CA ASP A 48 -6.24 -2.80 -0.41
C ASP A 48 -6.25 -1.47 -1.16
N ALA A 49 -6.51 -0.37 -0.47
CA ALA A 49 -6.48 0.96 -1.06
C ALA A 49 -5.09 1.30 -1.63
N LEU A 50 -4.02 0.91 -0.94
CA LEU A 50 -2.66 1.06 -1.46
C LEU A 50 -2.43 0.23 -2.73
N ALA A 51 -2.83 -1.04 -2.74
CA ALA A 51 -2.71 -1.89 -3.94
C ALA A 51 -3.45 -1.28 -5.13
N LEU A 52 -4.68 -0.79 -4.91
CA LEU A 52 -5.49 -0.10 -5.94
C LEU A 52 -4.82 1.18 -6.47
N LEU A 53 -4.25 2.01 -5.60
CA LEU A 53 -3.52 3.22 -6.00
C LEU A 53 -2.26 2.91 -6.81
N LEU A 54 -1.66 1.74 -6.58
CA LEU A 54 -0.51 1.26 -7.35
C LEU A 54 -0.93 0.57 -8.66
N GLY A 55 -2.23 0.52 -8.96
CA GLY A 55 -2.78 -0.04 -10.20
C GLY A 55 -2.94 -1.55 -10.18
N ALA A 56 -3.11 -2.15 -8.99
CA ALA A 56 -3.61 -3.51 -8.88
C ALA A 56 -5.08 -3.59 -9.32
N ASP A 57 -5.49 -4.76 -9.81
CA ASP A 57 -6.86 -5.01 -10.17
C ASP A 57 -7.76 -5.05 -8.91
N PRO A 58 -8.95 -4.42 -8.96
CA PRO A 58 -9.91 -4.54 -7.88
C PRO A 58 -10.28 -5.99 -7.65
N GLN A 59 -10.21 -6.40 -6.40
CA GLN A 59 -10.60 -7.73 -5.98
C GLN A 59 -11.57 -7.52 -4.82
N SER A 60 -12.71 -8.22 -4.86
CA SER A 60 -13.60 -8.23 -3.72
C SER A 60 -12.85 -8.85 -2.55
N LEU A 61 -12.52 -8.02 -1.56
CA LEU A 61 -12.26 -8.52 -0.23
C LEU A 61 -13.58 -9.13 0.21
N ALA A 62 -13.69 -10.47 0.19
CA ALA A 62 -14.80 -11.14 0.81
C ALA A 62 -14.92 -10.58 2.23
N THR A 63 -16.14 -10.22 2.63
CA THR A 63 -16.41 -9.49 3.87
C THR A 63 -15.86 -10.21 5.11
N ASP A 64 -15.59 -11.52 4.99
CA ASP A 64 -14.87 -12.34 5.96
C ASP A 64 -13.35 -12.25 5.78
N LEU A 65 -12.78 -11.14 6.26
CA LEU A 65 -11.33 -10.98 6.46
C LEU A 65 -10.78 -11.84 7.61
N GLU A 66 -11.61 -12.70 8.19
CA GLU A 66 -11.19 -13.79 9.07
C GLU A 66 -10.57 -14.96 8.29
N ASP A 67 -10.77 -15.00 6.96
CA ASP A 67 -10.12 -15.98 6.07
C ASP A 67 -8.64 -15.63 5.85
N TRP A 68 -7.77 -16.48 6.39
CA TRP A 68 -6.31 -16.40 6.19
C TRP A 68 -5.94 -16.38 4.70
N ASP A 69 -6.64 -17.11 3.84
CA ASP A 69 -6.33 -17.15 2.41
C ASP A 69 -6.63 -15.81 1.73
N ALA A 70 -7.70 -15.12 2.15
CA ALA A 70 -8.00 -13.78 1.67
C ALA A 70 -6.91 -12.77 2.07
N GLY A 71 -6.39 -12.89 3.30
CA GLY A 71 -5.27 -12.09 3.78
C GLY A 71 -3.98 -12.28 2.96
N TRP A 72 -3.61 -13.53 2.66
CA TRP A 72 -2.45 -13.83 1.81
C TRP A 72 -2.61 -13.35 0.38
N ARG A 73 -3.80 -13.54 -0.23
CA ARG A 73 -4.08 -13.02 -1.59
C ARG A 73 -3.90 -11.50 -1.66
N LEU A 74 -4.32 -10.78 -0.63
CA LEU A 74 -4.08 -9.34 -0.54
C LEU A 74 -2.59 -9.00 -0.41
N ALA A 75 -1.86 -9.72 0.46
CA ALA A 75 -0.42 -9.54 0.62
C ALA A 75 0.33 -9.73 -0.72
N ASP A 76 0.04 -10.81 -1.43
CA ASP A 76 0.62 -11.10 -2.74
C ASP A 76 0.28 -10.02 -3.77
N ARG A 77 -0.99 -9.60 -3.84
CA ARG A 77 -1.43 -8.55 -4.75
C ARG A 77 -0.72 -7.22 -4.47
N LEU A 78 -0.58 -6.86 -3.20
CA LEU A 78 0.13 -5.66 -2.79
C LEU A 78 1.62 -5.75 -3.13
N GLY A 79 2.26 -6.88 -2.84
CA GLY A 79 3.67 -7.13 -3.18
C GLY A 79 3.91 -7.01 -4.69
N ALA A 80 3.05 -7.62 -5.51
CA ALA A 80 3.10 -7.52 -6.96
C ALA A 80 2.91 -6.08 -7.46
N ALA A 81 1.98 -5.33 -6.87
CA ALA A 81 1.74 -3.93 -7.21
C ALA A 81 2.94 -3.04 -6.88
N VAL A 82 3.57 -3.22 -5.71
CA VAL A 82 4.79 -2.50 -5.33
C VAL A 82 5.94 -2.83 -6.27
N LYS A 83 6.13 -4.11 -6.60
CA LYS A 83 7.15 -4.57 -7.54
C LYS A 83 6.96 -3.93 -8.91
N LYS A 84 5.73 -3.95 -9.46
CA LYS A 84 5.38 -3.33 -10.74
C LYS A 84 5.60 -1.82 -10.72
N ALA A 85 5.20 -1.16 -9.63
CA ALA A 85 5.26 0.30 -9.48
C ALA A 85 6.67 0.86 -9.27
N THR A 86 7.57 0.08 -8.67
CA THR A 86 8.88 0.59 -8.19
C THR A 86 10.09 -0.16 -8.76
N GLY A 87 9.86 -1.34 -9.35
CA GLY A 87 10.91 -2.30 -9.73
C GLY A 87 11.65 -2.91 -8.54
N GLY A 88 11.15 -2.73 -7.31
CA GLY A 88 11.72 -3.29 -6.09
C GLY A 88 10.68 -4.08 -5.30
N ASP A 89 11.15 -5.10 -4.59
CA ASP A 89 10.27 -5.98 -3.81
C ASP A 89 9.95 -5.39 -2.44
N LEU A 90 8.78 -5.78 -1.91
CA LEU A 90 8.37 -5.57 -0.52
C LEU A 90 8.51 -6.93 0.18
N PRO A 91 9.69 -7.24 0.75
CA PRO A 91 9.90 -8.53 1.39
C PRO A 91 9.06 -8.63 2.68
N ASP A 92 8.59 -9.85 2.97
CA ASP A 92 8.05 -10.24 4.26
C ASP A 92 6.71 -9.59 4.65
N ILE A 93 5.80 -9.41 3.68
CA ILE A 93 4.42 -9.03 4.02
C ILE A 93 3.79 -10.16 4.84
N LYS A 94 3.41 -9.87 6.07
CA LYS A 94 2.70 -10.83 6.95
C LYS A 94 1.30 -10.34 7.20
N PHE A 95 0.33 -11.22 7.02
CA PHE A 95 -1.02 -10.97 7.47
C PHE A 95 -1.20 -11.44 8.92
N HIS A 96 -2.01 -10.71 9.66
CA HIS A 96 -2.38 -11.01 11.03
C HIS A 96 -3.90 -10.95 11.08
N SER A 97 -4.58 -12.07 11.31
CA SER A 97 -6.05 -12.12 11.45
C SER A 97 -6.55 -11.30 12.64
N TYR A 98 -5.67 -11.05 13.62
CA TYR A 98 -5.90 -10.16 14.74
C TYR A 98 -4.69 -9.23 14.96
N CYS A 99 -4.96 -7.94 15.00
CA CYS A 99 -3.98 -6.91 15.35
C CYS A 99 -3.66 -6.94 16.85
N ALA A 100 -2.50 -7.50 17.22
CA ALA A 100 -2.01 -7.56 18.60
C ALA A 100 -1.80 -6.17 19.27
N ARG A 101 -1.93 -5.07 18.51
CA ARG A 101 -1.77 -3.70 19.00
C ARG A 101 -3.10 -3.01 19.34
N GLY A 102 -4.17 -3.78 19.49
CA GLY A 102 -5.46 -3.29 19.99
C GLY A 102 -6.34 -2.65 18.93
N CYS A 103 -6.02 -2.81 17.63
CA CYS A 103 -6.87 -2.29 16.55
C CYS A 103 -8.05 -3.20 16.19
N GLY A 104 -8.20 -4.33 16.89
CA GLY A 104 -9.40 -5.18 16.87
C GLY A 104 -9.78 -5.77 15.52
N SER A 105 -8.92 -5.64 14.52
CA SER A 105 -9.17 -5.99 13.12
C SER A 105 -7.94 -6.65 12.49
N ALA A 106 -8.15 -7.32 11.36
CA ALA A 106 -7.07 -7.93 10.59
C ALA A 106 -6.11 -6.86 10.03
N ALA A 107 -4.82 -7.18 9.99
CA ALA A 107 -3.75 -6.24 9.67
C ALA A 107 -2.65 -6.86 8.81
N LEU A 108 -1.90 -6.02 8.10
CA LEU A 108 -0.74 -6.40 7.29
C LEU A 108 0.51 -5.71 7.84
N GLU A 109 1.55 -6.48 8.12
CA GLU A 109 2.88 -5.99 8.42
C GLU A 109 3.69 -5.98 7.12
N LEU A 110 4.10 -4.80 6.67
CA LEU A 110 4.66 -4.59 5.33
C LEU A 110 6.19 -4.66 5.28
N GLY A 111 6.86 -4.81 6.42
CA GLY A 111 8.31 -4.89 6.50
C GLY A 111 9.05 -3.63 6.01
N SER A 112 10.32 -3.82 5.67
CA SER A 112 11.28 -2.73 5.44
C SER A 112 11.74 -2.61 3.98
N LEU A 113 11.67 -1.40 3.45
CA LEU A 113 12.07 -1.05 2.08
C LEU A 113 13.43 -0.33 2.02
N PRO A 114 14.26 -0.61 1.00
CA PRO A 114 15.39 0.25 0.68
C PRO A 114 14.93 1.70 0.40
N ALA A 115 15.70 2.69 0.84
CA ALA A 115 15.37 4.10 0.64
C ALA A 115 15.18 4.49 -0.85
N ALA A 116 15.79 3.76 -1.79
CA ALA A 116 15.55 3.94 -3.22
C ALA A 116 14.14 3.50 -3.63
N THR A 117 13.69 2.34 -3.15
CA THR A 117 12.34 1.79 -3.40
C THR A 117 11.28 2.68 -2.76
N ALA A 118 11.47 3.10 -1.51
CA ALA A 118 10.55 4.04 -0.85
C ALA A 118 10.42 5.38 -1.59
N ARG A 119 11.52 5.91 -2.15
CA ARG A 119 11.47 7.14 -2.99
C ARG A 119 10.68 6.93 -4.28
N ARG A 120 10.85 5.78 -4.94
CA ARG A 120 10.09 5.45 -6.15
C ARG A 120 8.61 5.29 -5.81
N LEU A 121 8.30 4.59 -4.72
CA LEU A 121 6.93 4.44 -4.22
C LEU A 121 6.27 5.79 -3.97
N ALA A 122 6.93 6.69 -3.23
CA ALA A 122 6.45 8.05 -3.00
C ALA A 122 6.27 8.86 -4.31
N ALA A 123 7.14 8.64 -5.31
CA ALA A 123 7.00 9.28 -6.61
C ALA A 123 5.81 8.73 -7.41
N THR A 124 5.57 7.42 -7.36
CA THR A 124 4.41 6.78 -8.00
C THR A 124 3.11 7.23 -7.34
N LEU A 125 3.02 7.23 -6.01
CA LEU A 125 1.82 7.67 -5.29
C LEU A 125 1.47 9.14 -5.54
N ARG A 126 2.46 10.02 -5.70
CA ARG A 126 2.20 11.43 -6.07
C ARG A 126 1.67 11.59 -7.50
N LYS A 127 1.95 10.64 -8.38
CA LYS A 127 1.46 10.63 -9.77
C LYS A 127 0.14 9.87 -9.92
N ALA A 128 -0.14 8.94 -9.03
CA ALA A 128 -1.42 8.25 -8.96
C ALA A 128 -2.51 9.30 -8.76
N LYS A 129 -3.39 9.45 -9.76
CA LYS A 129 -4.63 10.20 -9.56
C LYS A 129 -5.46 9.38 -8.58
N ALA A 130 -6.05 10.02 -7.58
CA ALA A 130 -7.09 9.41 -6.77
C ALA A 130 -8.10 8.81 -7.75
N ARG A 131 -8.14 7.47 -7.83
CA ARG A 131 -9.03 6.79 -8.75
C ARG A 131 -10.43 7.04 -8.19
N GLN A 132 -11.14 8.00 -8.78
CA GLN A 132 -12.55 8.20 -8.47
C GLN A 132 -13.23 6.85 -8.69
N PRO A 133 -14.13 6.43 -7.77
CA PRO A 133 -14.88 5.20 -7.96
C PRO A 133 -15.52 5.29 -9.34
N GLN A 134 -15.23 4.31 -10.18
CA GLN A 134 -15.92 4.12 -11.44
C GLN A 134 -17.41 4.13 -11.09
N ARG A 135 -18.10 5.22 -11.43
CA ARG A 135 -19.54 5.17 -11.58
C ARG A 135 -19.76 4.13 -12.66
N GLU A 136 -20.15 2.92 -12.24
CA GLU A 136 -20.90 2.01 -13.07
C GLU A 136 -22.02 2.84 -13.68
N THR A 137 -21.78 3.27 -14.92
CA THR A 137 -22.84 3.72 -15.79
C THR A 137 -23.45 2.42 -16.25
N THR A 138 -24.37 1.88 -15.44
CA THR A 138 -25.32 0.89 -15.88
C THR A 138 -26.12 1.55 -17.00
N ALA A 139 -25.64 1.34 -18.22
CA ALA A 139 -26.44 1.44 -19.42
C ALA A 139 -27.49 0.34 -19.35
N ALA A 140 -28.54 0.59 -18.59
CA ALA A 140 -29.76 -0.20 -18.55
C ALA A 140 -30.97 0.73 -18.73
N GLU A 141 -30.85 1.71 -19.62
CA GLU A 141 -31.98 2.42 -20.19
C GLU A 141 -31.76 2.47 -21.71
N ARG A 142 -32.31 1.46 -22.40
CA ARG A 142 -32.86 1.50 -23.77
C ARG A 142 -33.06 0.06 -24.28
N HIS A 143 -34.19 -0.52 -23.94
CA HIS A 143 -35.06 -1.04 -24.99
C HIS A 143 -36.51 -0.96 -24.55
N THR A 144 -37.18 0.01 -25.14
CA THR A 144 -38.63 0.14 -25.25
C THR A 144 -39.10 -0.84 -26.32
N ALA A 145 -40.09 -1.66 -26.01
CA ALA A 145 -41.19 -2.04 -26.89
C ALA A 145 -42.30 -2.66 -26.04
#